data_AF-A7DVT3-F1
#
_entry.id   AF-A7DVT3-F1
#
_cell.length_a   1.000
_cell.length_b   1.000
_cell.length_c   1.000
_cell.angle_alpha   90.00
_cell.angle_beta   90.00
_cell.angle_gamma   90.00
#
_symmetry.space_group_name_H-M   'P 1'
#
loop_
_entity.id
_entity.type
_entity.pdbx_description
1 polymer ?
#
loop_
_entity_poly.entity_id
_entity_poly.type
_entity_poly.pdbx_seq_one_letter_code
_entity_poly.pdbx_strand_id
1 'polypeptide(L)'
;RGSKQQAKINWFAVEAWEEALRLTNLAQWTKGTFINLERSLRLGDEMGGHLVSGHIDGLAEIIDQKSEGDAVRFFLQVPKRFIPFIVSKSSIALNGTSLTVNCVEE
;
A
#
# COMPACT_ATOMS: atom_id res chain seq x y z
N ARG A 1 20.90 -40.62 17.32
CA ARG A 1 21.30 -39.59 16.32
C ARG A 1 20.15 -38.59 16.22
N GLY A 2 20.15 -37.56 17.06
CA GLY A 2 19.06 -36.59 17.16
C GLY A 2 19.11 -35.57 16.04
N SER A 3 18.05 -35.48 15.26
CA SER A 3 17.79 -34.45 14.26
C SER A 3 17.68 -33.09 14.96
N LYS A 4 18.63 -32.18 14.70
CA LYS A 4 18.43 -30.76 15.00
C LYS A 4 17.39 -30.24 14.00
N GLN A 5 16.16 -30.01 14.45
CA GLN A 5 15.21 -29.21 13.69
C GLN A 5 15.76 -27.79 13.58
N GLN A 6 16.18 -27.41 12.38
CA GLN A 6 16.56 -26.05 12.05
C GLN A 6 15.31 -25.17 12.24
N ALA A 7 15.36 -24.19 13.14
CA ALA A 7 14.26 -23.24 13.31
C ALA A 7 13.97 -22.54 11.97
N LYS A 8 12.70 -22.51 11.55
CA LYS A 8 12.29 -21.83 10.33
C LYS A 8 12.48 -20.33 10.51
N ILE A 9 13.32 -19.75 9.66
CA ILE A 9 13.62 -18.33 9.63
C ILE A 9 12.60 -17.68 8.67
N ASN A 10 11.70 -16.83 9.19
CA ASN A 10 10.64 -16.16 8.42
C ASN A 10 10.95 -14.66 8.26
N TRP A 11 11.99 -14.33 7.49
CA TRP A 11 12.28 -12.96 7.10
C TRP A 11 12.78 -12.90 5.66
N PHE A 12 12.67 -11.73 5.05
CA PHE A 12 13.30 -11.40 3.78
C PHE A 12 13.92 -10.00 3.91
N ALA A 13 14.93 -9.70 3.09
CA ALA A 13 15.58 -8.40 3.06
C ALA A 13 15.38 -7.74 1.70
N VAL A 14 15.27 -6.42 1.72
CA VAL A 14 15.15 -5.56 0.55
C VAL A 14 15.96 -4.29 0.78
N GLU A 15 16.38 -3.64 -0.30
CA GLU A 15 17.04 -2.35 -0.26
C GLU A 15 16.13 -1.31 -0.91
N ALA A 16 15.93 -0.19 -0.23
CA ALA A 16 15.19 0.95 -0.76
C ALA A 16 16.20 2.04 -1.15
N TRP A 17 16.25 2.37 -2.43
CA TRP A 17 17.12 3.41 -2.97
C TRP A 17 16.42 4.78 -2.94
N GLU A 18 17.18 5.82 -3.33
CA GLU A 18 16.81 7.24 -3.17
C GLU A 18 15.35 7.54 -3.57
N GLU A 19 14.92 7.12 -4.75
CA GLU A 19 13.60 7.46 -5.26
C GLU A 19 12.47 6.85 -4.42
N ALA A 20 12.63 5.58 -4.00
CA ALA A 20 11.67 4.90 -3.14
C ALA A 20 11.61 5.58 -1.76
N LEU A 21 12.76 5.96 -1.19
CA LEU A 21 12.81 6.69 0.08
C LEU A 21 12.17 8.08 -0.02
N ARG A 22 12.34 8.76 -1.16
CA ARG A 22 11.83 10.12 -1.40
C ARG A 22 10.32 10.16 -1.67
N LEU A 23 9.78 9.17 -2.39
CA LEU A 23 8.37 9.17 -2.84
C LEU A 23 7.41 8.43 -1.90
N THR A 24 7.92 7.64 -0.96
CA THR A 24 7.09 6.77 -0.10
C THR A 24 7.29 7.07 1.39
N ASN A 25 6.58 6.35 2.24
CA ASN A 25 6.74 6.46 3.69
C ASN A 25 7.89 5.57 4.23
N LEU A 26 8.65 4.89 3.36
CA LEU A 26 9.75 3.99 3.73
C LEU A 26 10.81 4.69 4.59
N ALA A 27 11.09 5.98 4.33
CA ALA A 27 12.06 6.76 5.09
C ALA A 27 11.68 6.94 6.58
N GLN A 28 10.41 6.72 6.93
CA GLN A 28 9.88 6.83 8.29
C GLN A 28 9.77 5.47 9.00
N TRP A 29 10.09 4.37 8.30
CA TRP A 29 9.98 3.04 8.87
C TRP A 29 11.01 2.82 9.97
N THR A 30 10.57 2.16 11.04
CA THR A 30 11.41 1.79 12.17
C THR A 30 11.20 0.32 12.50
N LYS A 31 12.08 -0.25 13.34
CA LYS A 31 11.88 -1.61 13.82
C LYS A 31 10.53 -1.71 14.54
N GLY A 32 9.67 -2.62 14.07
CA GLY A 32 8.32 -2.82 14.61
C GLY A 32 7.22 -2.14 13.78
N THR A 33 7.54 -1.36 12.75
CA THR A 33 6.55 -0.86 11.78
C THR A 33 5.86 -2.04 11.08
N PHE A 34 4.52 -2.08 11.16
CA PHE A 34 3.71 -3.03 10.40
C PHE A 34 3.52 -2.52 8.97
N ILE A 35 3.59 -3.44 8.02
CA ILE A 35 3.54 -3.14 6.58
C ILE A 35 2.62 -4.12 5.87
N ASN A 36 2.02 -3.67 4.78
CA ASN A 36 1.28 -4.54 3.86
C ASN A 36 2.28 -5.31 2.98
N LEU A 37 2.00 -6.59 2.74
CA LEU A 37 2.79 -7.44 1.85
C LEU A 37 1.88 -8.15 0.86
N GLU A 38 2.18 -7.99 -0.43
CA GLU A 38 1.52 -8.71 -1.52
C GLU A 38 2.61 -9.39 -2.37
N ARG A 39 2.36 -10.63 -2.79
CA ARG A 39 3.29 -11.36 -3.67
C ARG A 39 3.06 -10.94 -5.11
N SER A 40 4.12 -10.87 -5.91
CA SER A 40 3.98 -10.66 -7.36
C SER A 40 3.08 -11.73 -7.98
N LEU A 41 2.15 -11.30 -8.83
CA LEU A 41 1.26 -12.17 -9.58
C LEU A 41 2.05 -13.13 -10.47
N ARG A 42 1.60 -14.38 -10.52
CA ARG A 42 2.07 -15.42 -11.44
C ARG A 42 1.04 -15.64 -12.54
N LEU A 43 1.48 -16.25 -13.64
CA LEU A 43 0.57 -16.62 -14.72
C LEU A 43 -0.51 -17.58 -14.17
N GLY A 44 -1.78 -17.20 -14.34
CA GLY A 44 -2.92 -17.96 -13.85
C GLY A 44 -3.38 -17.61 -12.43
N ASP A 45 -2.72 -16.67 -11.74
CA ASP A 45 -3.23 -16.13 -10.47
C ASP A 45 -4.49 -15.28 -10.73
N GLU A 46 -5.43 -15.31 -9.78
CA GLU A 46 -6.62 -14.47 -9.82
C GLU A 46 -6.28 -13.00 -9.53
N MET A 47 -6.94 -12.07 -10.24
CA MET A 47 -6.81 -10.63 -10.03
C MET A 47 -8.12 -10.08 -9.45
N GLY A 48 -8.20 -9.97 -8.13
CA GLY A 48 -9.42 -9.52 -7.43
C GLY A 48 -9.61 -8.00 -7.39
N GLY A 49 -8.55 -7.22 -7.58
CA GLY A 49 -8.58 -5.76 -7.58
C GLY A 49 -8.35 -5.16 -8.96
N HIS A 50 -7.43 -4.19 -9.03
CA HIS A 50 -6.90 -3.65 -10.29
C HIS A 50 -5.41 -3.97 -10.42
N LEU A 51 -4.83 -3.70 -11.60
CA LEU A 51 -3.40 -3.87 -11.81
C LEU A 51 -2.61 -2.84 -10.98
N VAL A 52 -1.80 -3.33 -10.03
CA VAL A 52 -0.89 -2.51 -9.22
C VAL A 52 0.54 -2.85 -9.61
N SER A 53 1.28 -1.87 -10.13
CA SER A 53 2.66 -2.06 -10.61
C SER A 53 3.71 -2.08 -9.50
N GLY A 54 3.38 -1.51 -8.34
CA GLY A 54 4.34 -1.25 -7.25
C GLY A 54 5.16 0.03 -7.40
N HIS A 55 4.98 0.79 -8.49
CA HIS A 55 5.57 2.13 -8.64
C HIS A 55 4.69 3.16 -7.91
N ILE A 56 5.25 3.79 -6.88
CA ILE A 56 4.50 4.76 -6.07
C ILE A 56 4.70 6.17 -6.60
N ASP A 57 3.60 6.86 -6.90
CA ASP A 57 3.62 8.25 -7.41
C ASP A 57 3.94 9.29 -6.33
N GLY A 58 3.58 8.99 -5.08
CA GLY A 58 3.82 9.87 -3.95
C GLY A 58 3.01 9.48 -2.71
N LEU A 59 2.95 10.42 -1.76
CA LEU A 59 2.23 10.27 -0.50
C LEU A 59 0.87 10.97 -0.51
N ALA A 60 -0.05 10.40 0.25
CA ALA A 60 -1.32 10.98 0.63
C ALA A 60 -1.40 11.02 2.15
N GLU A 61 -1.96 12.09 2.72
CA GLU A 61 -2.14 12.26 4.16
C GLU A 61 -3.57 11.90 4.54
N ILE A 62 -3.76 11.08 5.58
CA ILE A 62 -5.10 10.85 6.14
C ILE A 62 -5.48 12.07 6.97
N ILE A 63 -6.51 12.80 6.54
CA ILE A 63 -6.98 14.02 7.20
C ILE A 63 -8.23 13.80 8.06
N ASP A 64 -8.98 12.73 7.81
CA ASP A 64 -10.15 12.36 8.62
C ASP A 64 -10.43 10.86 8.51
N GLN A 65 -11.03 10.31 9.57
CA GLN A 65 -11.41 8.91 9.68
C GLN A 65 -12.77 8.80 10.38
N LYS A 66 -13.74 8.17 9.72
CA LYS A 66 -15.10 8.01 10.24
C LYS A 66 -15.49 6.53 10.30
N SER A 67 -15.96 6.07 11.45
CA SER A 67 -16.55 4.75 11.58
C SER A 67 -17.92 4.71 10.91
N GLU A 68 -18.16 3.69 10.10
CA GLU A 68 -19.42 3.47 9.37
C GLU A 68 -19.87 2.01 9.56
N GLY A 69 -20.49 1.74 10.71
CA GLY A 69 -20.81 0.38 11.13
C GLY A 69 -19.53 -0.45 11.32
N ASP A 70 -19.40 -1.54 10.56
CA ASP A 70 -18.22 -2.40 10.56
C ASP A 70 -17.10 -1.90 9.61
N ALA A 71 -17.34 -0.81 8.89
CA ALA A 71 -16.38 -0.20 7.98
C ALA A 71 -15.78 1.09 8.55
N VAL A 72 -14.69 1.55 7.92
CA VAL A 72 -14.08 2.84 8.20
C VAL A 72 -13.91 3.61 6.90
N ARG A 73 -14.43 4.82 6.85
CA ARG A 73 -14.21 5.78 5.77
C ARG A 73 -12.99 6.63 6.07
N PHE A 74 -12.06 6.67 5.14
CA PHE A 74 -10.87 7.52 5.20
C PHE A 74 -11.01 8.69 4.22
N PHE A 75 -10.65 9.89 4.67
CA PHE A 75 -10.46 11.05 3.82
C PHE A 75 -8.97 11.32 3.71
N LEU A 76 -8.49 11.46 2.47
CA LEU A 76 -7.08 11.65 2.19
C LEU A 76 -6.86 12.97 1.46
N GLN A 77 -5.87 13.73 1.91
CA GLN A 77 -5.33 14.85 1.17
C GLN A 77 -4.19 14.37 0.27
N VAL A 78 -4.26 14.76 -1.00
CA VAL A 78 -3.23 14.46 -2.01
C VAL A 78 -2.68 15.76 -2.61
N PRO A 79 -1.41 15.76 -3.07
CA PRO A 79 -0.91 16.85 -3.89
C PRO A 79 -1.80 17.14 -5.10
N LYS A 80 -2.09 18.43 -5.38
CA LYS A 80 -2.99 18.85 -6.47
C LYS A 80 -2.65 18.25 -7.84
N ARG A 81 -1.37 17.96 -8.10
CA ARG A 81 -0.91 17.32 -9.33
C ARG A 81 -1.48 15.91 -9.56
N PHE A 82 -1.98 15.24 -8.53
CA PHE A 82 -2.57 13.90 -8.63
C PHE A 82 -4.08 13.94 -8.91
N ILE A 83 -4.76 15.05 -8.62
CA ILE A 83 -6.22 15.18 -8.77
C ILE A 83 -6.71 14.79 -10.18
N PRO A 84 -6.06 15.19 -11.29
CA PRO A 84 -6.51 14.81 -12.64
C PRO A 84 -6.54 13.30 -12.92
N PHE A 85 -5.86 12.49 -12.11
CA PHE A 85 -5.77 11.03 -12.26
C PHE A 85 -6.70 10.26 -11.33
N ILE A 86 -7.40 10.94 -10.43
CA ILE A 86 -8.26 10.34 -9.41
C ILE A 86 -9.70 10.73 -9.72
N VAL A 87 -10.55 9.74 -9.97
CA VAL A 87 -11.95 9.95 -10.36
C VAL A 87 -12.87 9.14 -9.45
N SER A 88 -14.06 9.64 -9.14
CA SER A 88 -15.04 8.85 -8.38
C SER A 88 -15.31 7.51 -9.08
N LYS A 89 -15.41 6.46 -8.29
CA LYS A 89 -15.58 5.05 -8.70
C LYS A 89 -14.40 4.44 -9.46
N SER A 90 -13.28 5.15 -9.58
CA SER A 90 -12.03 4.55 -10.07
C SER A 90 -11.36 3.70 -8.98
N SER A 91 -10.38 2.92 -9.40
CA SER A 91 -9.47 2.24 -8.49
C SER A 91 -8.32 3.15 -8.08
N ILE A 92 -7.79 2.93 -6.88
CA ILE A 92 -6.56 3.54 -6.36
C ILE A 92 -5.83 2.52 -5.47
N ALA A 93 -4.50 2.53 -5.46
CA ALA A 93 -3.71 1.72 -4.54
C ALA A 93 -3.18 2.61 -3.40
N LEU A 94 -3.56 2.30 -2.15
CA LEU A 94 -3.05 2.98 -0.95
C LEU A 94 -2.31 1.96 -0.08
N ASN A 95 -1.02 2.20 0.19
CA ASN A 95 -0.13 1.24 0.87
C ASN A 95 -0.24 -0.20 0.29
N GLY A 96 -0.34 -0.31 -1.04
CA GLY A 96 -0.48 -1.60 -1.74
C GLY A 96 -1.89 -2.21 -1.70
N THR A 97 -2.87 -1.60 -1.01
CA THR A 97 -4.25 -2.08 -1.01
C THR A 97 -5.04 -1.43 -2.14
N SER A 98 -5.62 -2.25 -3.02
CA SER A 98 -6.57 -1.81 -4.05
C SER A 98 -7.90 -1.39 -3.43
N LEU A 99 -8.30 -0.14 -3.65
CA LEU A 99 -9.52 0.47 -3.10
C LEU A 99 -10.30 1.20 -4.19
N THR A 100 -11.60 1.40 -3.94
CA THR A 100 -12.46 2.22 -4.80
C THR A 100 -12.56 3.64 -4.26
N VAL A 101 -12.34 4.62 -5.12
CA VAL A 101 -12.53 6.03 -4.78
C VAL A 101 -14.03 6.33 -4.67
N ASN A 102 -14.48 6.80 -3.51
CA ASN A 102 -15.89 7.13 -3.32
C ASN A 102 -16.26 8.50 -3.90
N CYS A 103 -15.48 9.53 -3.55
CA CYS A 103 -15.62 10.90 -4.05
C CYS A 103 -14.25 11.56 -4.16
N VAL A 104 -14.21 12.69 -4.86
CA VAL A 104 -13.06 13.59 -4.95
C VAL A 104 -13.61 15.00 -4.76
N GLU A 105 -13.01 15.76 -3.87
CA GLU A 105 -13.39 17.13 -3.50
C GLU A 105 -12.17 18.04 -3.68
N GLU A 106 -12.38 19.30 -4.07
CA GLU A 106 -11.31 20.30 -4.30
C GLU A 106 -10.97 21.14 -3.06
#